data_AF-R7SHX6-F1
#
_entry.id   AF-R7SHX6-F1
#
_cell.length_a   1.000
_cell.length_b   1.000
_cell.length_c   1.000
_cell.angle_alpha   90.00
_cell.angle_beta   90.00
_cell.angle_gamma   90.00
#
_symmetry.space_group_name_H-M   'P 1'
#
loop_
_entity.id
_entity.type
_entity.pdbx_description
1 polymer ?
#
loop_
_entity_poly.entity_id
_entity_poly.type
_entity_poly.pdbx_seq_one_letter_code
_entity_poly.pdbx_strand_id
1 'polypeptide(L)'
;MRLLDVWTGQFVEKDPKKTEYAILSHTWDQVEQTYQDVREIQQSYGSQGRLRACRVAREARYNYLWIDSCCIDKTSSSELSESINSMYQWYGDAAECYAYLVDVPPGEDPRLPKSNFRSSRWFRRGWTLQELIAPSEVKFLSNDWNTIGTKHTLVDVVEDITTIPREALLRLEPLDEFSVAERLSWAARRETTRVEDRAYSLLGIFDINVPTLYGEGERAIRRLQEEIVWRAPDQSLFAWGHVYVALDTRKDLAQRRSLQAAIKIDIVC
;
A
#
# COMPACT_ATOMS: atom_id res chain seq x y z
N MET A 1 9.14 -16.35 -3.02
CA MET A 1 9.16 -14.88 -3.12
C MET A 1 10.59 -14.45 -3.37
N ARG A 2 10.81 -13.65 -4.41
CA ARG A 2 12.13 -13.14 -4.76
C ARG A 2 12.50 -11.95 -3.87
N LEU A 3 13.71 -11.96 -3.32
CA LEU A 3 14.27 -10.88 -2.51
C LEU A 3 15.62 -10.44 -3.08
N LEU A 4 16.02 -9.21 -2.79
CA LEU A 4 17.40 -8.76 -2.98
C LEU A 4 18.21 -9.03 -1.71
N ASP A 5 19.31 -9.75 -1.84
CA ASP A 5 20.34 -9.79 -0.80
C ASP A 5 21.07 -8.44 -0.79
N VAL A 6 21.01 -7.71 0.32
CA VAL A 6 21.49 -6.33 0.38
C VAL A 6 23.02 -6.24 0.35
N TRP A 7 23.73 -7.33 0.63
CA TRP A 7 25.19 -7.39 0.66
C TRP A 7 25.79 -7.68 -0.69
N THR A 8 25.14 -8.55 -1.46
CA THR A 8 25.60 -8.99 -2.79
C THR A 8 24.88 -8.28 -3.92
N GLY A 9 23.71 -7.69 -3.65
CA GLY A 9 22.82 -7.14 -4.66
C GLY A 9 22.19 -8.19 -5.57
N GLN A 10 22.28 -9.48 -5.21
CA GLN A 10 21.78 -10.60 -6.00
C GLN A 10 20.35 -10.96 -5.60
N PHE A 11 19.58 -11.48 -6.55
CA PHE A 11 18.27 -12.04 -6.26
C PHE A 11 18.38 -13.41 -5.60
N VAL A 12 17.59 -13.64 -4.56
CA VAL A 12 17.46 -14.91 -3.87
C VAL A 12 15.98 -15.27 -3.71
N GLU A 13 15.64 -16.55 -3.88
CA GLU A 13 14.29 -17.06 -3.60
C GLU A 13 14.20 -17.49 -2.14
N LYS A 14 13.20 -16.97 -1.44
CA LYS A 14 12.96 -17.22 -0.02
C LYS A 14 11.47 -17.43 0.26
N ASP A 15 11.21 -18.18 1.31
CA ASP A 15 9.88 -18.30 1.92
C ASP A 15 9.66 -17.07 2.81
N PRO A 16 8.68 -16.19 2.50
CA PRO A 16 8.41 -14.98 3.29
C PRO A 16 8.11 -15.30 4.76
N LYS A 17 7.47 -16.44 5.05
CA LYS A 17 7.07 -16.81 6.42
C LYS A 17 8.24 -17.25 7.30
N LYS A 18 9.38 -17.57 6.70
CA LYS A 18 10.57 -18.11 7.39
C LYS A 18 11.78 -17.19 7.27
N THR A 19 11.62 -16.03 6.65
CA THR A 19 12.72 -15.14 6.32
C THR A 19 12.39 -13.77 6.86
N GLU A 20 13.29 -13.19 7.64
CA GLU A 20 13.20 -11.79 8.04
C GLU A 20 13.71 -10.90 6.90
N TYR A 21 12.88 -9.94 6.47
CA TYR A 21 13.20 -8.99 5.40
C TYR A 21 12.57 -7.64 5.67
N ALA A 22 13.17 -6.60 5.08
CA ALA A 22 12.52 -5.31 4.94
C ALA A 22 11.84 -5.19 3.57
N ILE A 23 10.85 -4.31 3.47
CA ILE A 23 10.13 -4.03 2.24
C ILE A 23 10.16 -2.54 1.92
N LEU A 24 10.29 -2.16 0.65
CA LEU A 24 10.27 -0.76 0.22
C LEU A 24 8.98 -0.44 -0.53
N SER A 25 8.20 0.45 0.05
CA SER A 25 7.09 1.14 -0.60
C SER A 25 7.56 2.52 -1.09
N HIS A 26 7.24 2.87 -2.34
CA HIS A 26 7.72 4.12 -2.91
C HIS A 26 6.86 4.57 -4.09
N THR A 27 7.06 5.82 -4.51
CA THR A 27 6.49 6.35 -5.74
C THR A 27 7.62 7.05 -6.51
N TRP A 28 8.23 6.43 -7.52
CA TRP A 28 9.27 7.11 -8.32
C TRP A 28 8.68 8.26 -9.15
N ASP A 29 9.52 9.20 -9.56
CA ASP A 29 9.15 10.32 -10.46
C ASP A 29 9.59 10.07 -11.91
N GLN A 30 10.77 9.47 -12.19
CA GLN A 30 11.27 9.36 -13.57
C GLN A 30 12.00 8.07 -13.97
N VAL A 31 12.70 7.33 -13.09
CA VAL A 31 13.36 6.06 -13.48
C VAL A 31 13.27 5.05 -12.34
N GLU A 32 12.36 4.09 -12.49
CA GLU A 32 12.25 2.92 -11.62
C GLU A 32 13.18 1.82 -12.16
N GLN A 33 14.10 1.29 -11.35
CA GLN A 33 14.86 0.11 -11.74
C GLN A 33 13.94 -1.12 -11.72
N THR A 34 13.69 -1.67 -12.90
CA THR A 34 12.89 -2.87 -13.10
C THR A 34 13.71 -4.14 -12.80
N TYR A 35 13.04 -5.29 -12.73
CA TYR A 35 13.71 -6.58 -12.60
C TYR A 35 14.77 -6.79 -13.69
N GLN A 36 14.47 -6.42 -14.94
CA GLN A 36 15.38 -6.58 -16.07
C GLN A 36 16.59 -5.65 -15.93
N ASP A 37 16.39 -4.38 -15.54
CA ASP A 37 17.49 -3.44 -15.32
C ASP A 37 18.47 -3.94 -14.25
N VAL A 38 17.95 -4.48 -13.14
CA VAL A 38 18.78 -5.03 -12.08
C VAL A 38 19.51 -6.30 -12.55
N ARG A 39 18.87 -7.15 -13.36
CA ARG A 39 19.51 -8.32 -13.97
C ARG A 39 20.65 -7.94 -14.90
N GLU A 40 20.46 -6.93 -15.74
CA GLU A 40 21.49 -6.41 -16.63
C GLU A 40 22.68 -5.86 -15.84
N ILE A 41 22.43 -5.06 -14.80
CA ILE A 41 23.48 -4.54 -13.91
C ILE A 41 24.27 -5.68 -13.24
N GLN A 42 23.57 -6.72 -12.74
CA GLN A 42 24.20 -7.90 -12.14
C GLN A 42 25.13 -8.62 -13.13
N GLN A 43 24.77 -8.66 -14.41
CA GLN A 43 25.55 -9.30 -15.48
C GLN A 43 26.72 -8.43 -15.97
N SER A 44 26.55 -7.11 -16.09
CA SER A 44 27.54 -6.21 -16.70
C SER A 44 28.62 -5.70 -15.74
N TYR A 45 28.30 -5.46 -14.47
CA TYR A 45 29.21 -4.73 -13.54
C TYR A 45 29.52 -5.47 -12.24
N GLY A 46 28.96 -6.68 -12.04
CA GLY A 46 28.97 -7.31 -10.71
C GLY A 46 28.28 -6.43 -9.66
N SER A 47 28.40 -6.78 -8.37
CA SER A 47 27.63 -6.22 -7.24
C SER A 47 27.75 -4.70 -6.96
N GLN A 48 28.31 -3.89 -7.85
CA GLN A 48 28.63 -2.47 -7.60
C GLN A 48 27.48 -1.49 -7.87
N GLY A 49 26.44 -1.88 -8.61
CA GLY A 49 25.24 -1.05 -8.84
C GLY A 49 24.18 -1.20 -7.74
N ARG A 50 24.53 -0.91 -6.48
CA ARG A 50 23.60 -1.13 -5.35
C ARG A 50 22.61 0.01 -5.22
N LEU A 51 21.32 -0.35 -5.17
CA LEU A 51 20.24 0.56 -4.81
C LEU A 51 20.52 1.24 -3.46
N ARG A 52 20.27 2.56 -3.37
CA ARG A 52 20.33 3.30 -2.08
C ARG A 52 19.45 2.64 -1.01
N ALA A 53 18.34 2.04 -1.42
CA ALA A 53 17.47 1.26 -0.54
C ALA A 53 18.21 0.10 0.16
N CYS A 54 19.12 -0.61 -0.54
CA CYS A 54 19.93 -1.67 0.06
C CYS A 54 20.88 -1.15 1.14
N ARG A 55 21.33 0.11 1.02
CA ARG A 55 22.14 0.75 2.07
C ARG A 55 21.30 0.96 3.33
N VAL A 56 20.11 1.52 3.19
CA VAL A 56 19.20 1.78 4.34
C VAL A 56 18.80 0.48 5.03
N ALA A 57 18.41 -0.55 4.27
CA ALA A 57 18.10 -1.86 4.82
C ALA A 57 19.30 -2.47 5.58
N ARG A 58 20.52 -2.33 5.05
CA ARG A 58 21.75 -2.81 5.70
C ARG A 58 22.06 -2.05 6.99
N GLU A 59 21.94 -0.73 6.99
CA GLU A 59 22.14 0.10 8.18
C GLU A 59 21.13 -0.25 9.28
N ALA A 60 19.92 -0.65 8.89
CA ALA A 60 18.89 -1.20 9.77
C ALA A 60 19.04 -2.71 10.06
N ARG A 61 20.15 -3.35 9.66
CA ARG A 61 20.52 -4.75 9.93
C ARG A 61 19.65 -5.81 9.24
N TYR A 62 18.94 -5.48 8.17
CA TYR A 62 18.27 -6.46 7.33
C TYR A 62 19.20 -7.02 6.27
N ASN A 63 19.16 -8.34 6.06
CA ASN A 63 19.94 -9.00 5.01
C ASN A 63 19.20 -9.03 3.66
N TYR A 64 17.88 -8.92 3.70
CA TYR A 64 17.02 -9.04 2.54
C TYR A 64 16.09 -7.84 2.41
N LEU A 65 15.89 -7.39 1.17
CA LEU A 65 15.00 -6.29 0.82
C LEU A 65 14.08 -6.74 -0.30
N TRP A 66 12.78 -6.47 -0.15
CA TRP A 66 11.80 -6.61 -1.23
C TRP A 66 11.43 -5.24 -1.79
N ILE A 67 11.35 -5.14 -3.12
CA ILE A 67 10.88 -3.96 -3.84
C ILE A 67 10.06 -4.46 -5.02
N ASP A 68 8.80 -4.04 -5.14
CA ASP A 68 7.87 -4.51 -6.18
C ASP A 68 8.43 -4.32 -7.60
N SER A 69 9.13 -3.20 -7.81
CA SER A 69 9.69 -2.83 -9.10
C SER A 69 10.70 -3.82 -9.66
N CYS A 70 11.56 -4.35 -8.79
CA CYS A 70 12.68 -5.20 -9.19
C CYS A 70 12.55 -6.64 -8.71
N CYS A 71 11.78 -6.93 -7.67
CA CYS A 71 11.59 -8.30 -7.19
C CYS A 71 10.54 -9.06 -8.01
N ILE A 72 9.59 -8.36 -8.65
CA ILE A 72 8.57 -8.97 -9.51
C ILE A 72 9.01 -8.88 -10.97
N ASP A 73 9.05 -10.01 -11.66
CA ASP A 73 9.17 -10.03 -13.11
C ASP A 73 7.81 -9.70 -13.74
N LYS A 74 7.58 -8.41 -13.99
CA LYS A 74 6.33 -7.90 -14.59
C LYS A 74 6.11 -8.40 -16.03
N THR A 75 7.09 -9.06 -16.66
CA THR A 75 6.95 -9.69 -18.00
C THR A 75 6.35 -11.09 -17.94
N SER A 76 6.42 -11.75 -16.77
CA SER A 76 5.81 -13.04 -16.51
C SER A 76 4.40 -12.84 -15.96
N SER A 77 3.37 -13.13 -16.76
CA SER A 77 1.97 -12.94 -16.36
C SER A 77 1.57 -13.83 -15.17
N SER A 78 2.14 -15.04 -15.08
CA SER A 78 1.92 -15.93 -13.94
C SER A 78 2.53 -15.38 -12.66
N GLU A 79 3.79 -14.91 -12.72
CA GLU A 79 4.47 -14.33 -11.56
C GLU A 79 3.79 -13.02 -11.12
N LEU A 80 3.38 -12.18 -12.07
CA LEU A 80 2.66 -10.94 -11.78
C LEU A 80 1.33 -11.21 -11.08
N SER A 81 0.57 -12.19 -11.58
CA SER A 81 -0.72 -12.59 -10.98
C SER A 81 -0.53 -13.16 -9.57
N GLU A 82 0.45 -14.03 -9.36
CA GLU A 82 0.78 -14.57 -8.04
C GLU A 82 1.22 -13.45 -7.09
N SER A 83 2.05 -12.53 -7.58
CA SER A 83 2.57 -11.42 -6.78
C SER A 83 1.46 -10.47 -6.34
N ILE A 84 0.58 -10.04 -7.25
CA ILE A 84 -0.55 -9.16 -6.91
C ILE A 84 -1.43 -9.79 -5.82
N ASN A 85 -1.71 -11.08 -5.94
CA ASN A 85 -2.52 -11.82 -4.97
C ASN A 85 -1.80 -12.04 -3.62
N SER A 86 -0.47 -11.90 -3.57
CA SER A 86 0.35 -12.14 -2.38
C SER A 86 0.90 -10.86 -1.74
N MET A 87 0.86 -9.72 -2.44
CA MET A 87 1.51 -8.48 -2.01
C MET A 87 1.08 -8.03 -0.63
N TYR A 88 -0.23 -8.06 -0.33
CA TYR A 88 -0.72 -7.68 1.00
C TYR A 88 -0.08 -8.52 2.10
N GLN A 89 0.01 -9.84 1.90
CA GLN A 89 0.68 -10.73 2.85
C GLN A 89 2.19 -10.43 2.93
N TRP A 90 2.87 -10.20 1.80
CA TRP A 90 4.29 -9.87 1.82
C TRP A 90 4.59 -8.53 2.51
N TYR A 91 3.69 -7.55 2.42
CA TYR A 91 3.78 -6.33 3.23
C TYR A 91 3.49 -6.60 4.70
N GLY A 92 2.50 -7.44 5.01
CA GLY A 92 2.12 -7.81 6.38
C GLY A 92 3.15 -8.65 7.13
N ASP A 93 3.90 -9.49 6.43
CA ASP A 93 4.94 -10.37 6.98
C ASP A 93 6.33 -9.70 7.03
N ALA A 94 6.50 -8.53 6.39
CA ALA A 94 7.75 -7.78 6.43
C ALA A 94 8.04 -7.27 7.85
N ALA A 95 9.31 -7.35 8.26
CA ALA A 95 9.73 -6.87 9.58
C ALA A 95 9.69 -5.34 9.69
N GLU A 96 9.94 -4.64 8.58
CA GLU A 96 9.80 -3.20 8.47
C GLU A 96 9.50 -2.78 7.03
N CYS A 97 8.49 -1.91 6.86
CA CYS A 97 8.20 -1.25 5.60
C CYS A 97 8.81 0.16 5.56
N TYR A 98 9.69 0.42 4.61
CA TYR A 98 10.18 1.76 4.32
C TYR A 98 9.26 2.44 3.31
N ALA A 99 8.58 3.50 3.71
CA ALA A 99 7.82 4.36 2.82
C ALA A 99 8.69 5.54 2.38
N TYR A 100 9.30 5.45 1.20
CA TYR A 100 10.18 6.49 0.65
C TYR A 100 9.37 7.56 -0.09
N LEU A 101 9.42 8.78 0.44
CA LEU A 101 8.66 9.94 -0.01
C LEU A 101 9.60 10.92 -0.73
N VAL A 102 9.81 10.70 -2.04
CA VAL A 102 10.77 11.51 -2.83
C VAL A 102 10.34 12.97 -3.01
N ASP A 103 9.07 13.31 -2.77
CA ASP A 103 8.54 14.68 -2.76
C ASP A 103 8.58 15.37 -1.39
N VAL A 104 9.16 14.74 -0.36
CA VAL A 104 9.20 15.29 1.00
C VAL A 104 10.65 15.61 1.38
N PRO A 105 10.99 16.88 1.67
CA PRO A 105 12.31 17.25 2.15
C PRO A 105 12.52 16.81 3.62
N PRO A 106 13.78 16.63 4.05
CA PRO A 106 14.10 16.32 5.45
C PRO A 106 13.81 17.51 6.37
N GLY A 107 13.60 17.22 7.66
CA GLY A 107 13.56 18.23 8.73
C GLY A 107 12.32 19.11 8.78
N GLU A 108 11.36 18.92 7.88
CA GLU A 108 10.05 19.54 7.96
C GLU A 108 9.17 18.79 8.98
N ASP A 109 8.42 19.53 9.82
CA ASP A 109 7.46 18.92 10.75
C ASP A 109 6.21 18.41 9.98
N PRO A 110 5.94 17.08 9.98
CA PRO A 110 4.78 16.49 9.30
C PRO A 110 3.44 17.01 9.81
N ARG A 111 3.37 17.50 11.06
CA ARG A 111 2.12 17.97 11.68
C ARG A 111 1.68 19.35 11.18
N LEU A 112 2.55 20.10 10.50
CA LEU A 112 2.17 21.39 9.96
C LEU A 112 1.09 21.22 8.86
N PRO A 113 0.01 22.03 8.85
CA PRO A 113 -1.10 21.86 7.92
C PRO A 113 -0.75 21.87 6.43
N LYS A 114 0.38 22.48 6.07
CA LYS A 114 0.88 22.61 4.69
C LYS A 114 2.22 21.88 4.47
N SER A 115 2.55 20.92 5.32
CA SER A 115 3.80 20.17 5.16
C SER A 115 3.79 19.34 3.87
N ASN A 116 4.95 19.16 3.25
CA ASN A 116 5.07 18.33 2.06
C ASN A 116 4.68 16.88 2.36
N PHE A 117 4.88 16.41 3.60
CA PHE A 117 4.42 15.10 4.05
C PHE A 117 2.92 14.94 3.82
N ARG A 118 2.09 15.90 4.26
CA ARG A 118 0.63 15.84 4.10
C ARG A 118 0.17 15.89 2.65
N SER A 119 0.92 16.56 1.78
CA SER A 119 0.63 16.64 0.34
C SER A 119 1.33 15.58 -0.51
N SER A 120 2.11 14.69 0.09
CA SER A 120 2.89 13.71 -0.66
C SER A 120 1.99 12.84 -1.51
N ARG A 121 2.41 12.63 -2.77
CA ARG A 121 1.69 11.77 -3.73
C ARG A 121 1.63 10.32 -3.28
N TRP A 122 2.51 9.90 -2.36
CA TRP A 122 2.48 8.55 -1.80
C TRP A 122 1.11 8.24 -1.17
N PHE A 123 0.49 9.21 -0.48
CA PHE A 123 -0.85 9.03 0.11
C PHE A 123 -1.99 8.97 -0.94
N ARG A 124 -1.70 9.35 -2.19
CA ARG A 124 -2.66 9.35 -3.31
C ARG A 124 -2.46 8.20 -4.27
N ARG A 125 -1.43 7.37 -4.17
CA ARG A 125 -1.28 6.22 -5.08
C ARG A 125 -2.18 5.07 -4.60
N GLY A 126 -2.82 4.35 -5.53
CA GLY A 126 -3.72 3.23 -5.19
C GLY A 126 -3.03 2.14 -4.38
N TRP A 127 -1.94 1.59 -4.92
CA TRP A 127 -1.18 0.49 -4.31
C TRP A 127 -0.67 0.79 -2.91
N THR A 128 -0.27 2.03 -2.60
CA THR A 128 0.27 2.38 -1.27
C THR A 128 -0.76 2.27 -0.13
N LEU A 129 -2.04 2.01 -0.44
CA LEU A 129 -3.07 1.72 0.58
C LEU A 129 -2.74 0.43 1.35
N GLN A 130 -2.54 -0.67 0.62
CA GLN A 130 -2.15 -1.93 1.26
C GLN A 130 -0.74 -1.84 1.86
N GLU A 131 0.15 -1.04 1.28
CA GLU A 131 1.51 -0.84 1.79
C GLU A 131 1.56 -0.02 3.09
N LEU A 132 0.48 0.73 3.37
CA LEU A 132 0.27 1.44 4.63
C LEU A 132 -0.39 0.55 5.69
N ILE A 133 -1.46 -0.16 5.28
CA ILE A 133 -2.33 -0.91 6.20
C ILE A 133 -1.70 -2.25 6.60
N ALA A 134 -1.17 -3.01 5.64
CA ALA A 134 -0.74 -4.38 5.89
C ALA A 134 0.45 -4.50 6.86
N PRO A 135 1.56 -3.74 6.70
CA PRO A 135 2.71 -3.87 7.59
C PRO A 135 2.36 -3.45 9.02
N SER A 136 2.93 -4.09 10.04
CA SER A 136 2.87 -3.59 11.42
C SER A 136 3.68 -2.29 11.55
N GLU A 137 4.91 -2.31 11.06
CA GLU A 137 5.84 -1.17 11.09
C GLU A 137 5.97 -0.52 9.72
N VAL A 138 5.74 0.80 9.67
CA VAL A 138 6.03 1.64 8.50
C VAL A 138 6.88 2.82 8.94
N LYS A 139 8.05 2.99 8.33
CA LYS A 139 8.97 4.11 8.55
C LYS A 139 8.96 5.01 7.33
N PHE A 140 8.55 6.25 7.54
CA PHE A 140 8.52 7.27 6.49
C PHE A 140 9.90 7.89 6.34
N LEU A 141 10.41 7.89 5.11
CA LEU A 141 11.72 8.42 4.75
C LEU A 141 11.57 9.59 3.77
N SER A 142 12.31 10.68 4.00
CA SER A 142 12.38 11.82 3.09
C SER A 142 13.17 11.50 1.82
N ASN A 143 13.21 12.44 0.88
CA ASN A 143 13.91 12.33 -0.40
C ASN A 143 15.43 12.12 -0.31
N ASP A 144 16.02 12.36 0.87
CA ASP A 144 17.42 12.11 1.20
C ASP A 144 17.62 10.90 2.12
N TRP A 145 16.57 10.09 2.29
CA TRP A 145 16.52 8.87 3.11
C TRP A 145 16.59 9.09 4.63
N ASN A 146 16.44 10.33 5.11
CA ASN A 146 16.32 10.60 6.53
C ASN A 146 14.94 10.19 7.07
N THR A 147 14.90 9.78 8.34
CA THR A 147 13.64 9.37 8.99
C THR A 147 12.79 10.60 9.29
N ILE A 148 11.56 10.59 8.78
CA ILE A 148 10.53 11.59 9.11
C ILE A 148 9.78 11.16 10.39
N GLY A 149 9.49 9.86 10.50
CA GLY A 149 8.79 9.25 11.62
C GLY A 149 8.27 7.87 11.25
N THR A 150 7.54 7.24 12.18
CA THR A 150 6.87 5.96 11.94
C THR A 150 5.35 6.12 11.94
N LYS A 151 4.65 5.15 11.35
CA LYS A 151 3.17 5.05 11.40
C LYS A 151 2.63 5.14 12.81
N HIS A 152 3.31 4.53 13.78
CA HIS A 152 2.98 4.65 15.21
C HIS A 152 3.10 6.10 15.72
N THR A 153 4.21 6.78 15.45
CA THR A 153 4.46 8.14 15.94
C THR A 153 3.69 9.23 15.22
N LEU A 154 3.18 8.94 14.02
CA LEU A 154 2.48 9.88 13.14
C LEU A 154 1.04 9.45 12.86
N VAL A 155 0.47 8.54 13.66
CA VAL A 155 -0.87 7.99 13.42
C VAL A 155 -1.94 9.09 13.35
N ASP A 156 -1.82 10.14 14.15
CA ASP A 156 -2.67 11.33 14.14
C ASP A 156 -2.64 12.02 12.77
N VAL A 157 -1.44 12.22 12.23
CA VAL A 157 -1.22 12.86 10.93
C VAL A 157 -1.71 11.98 9.79
N VAL A 158 -1.43 10.68 9.86
CA VAL A 158 -1.80 9.71 8.82
C VAL A 158 -3.31 9.49 8.78
N GLU A 159 -3.98 9.37 9.93
CA GLU A 159 -5.44 9.32 10.04
C GLU A 159 -6.07 10.57 9.40
N ASP A 160 -5.58 11.77 9.72
CA ASP A 160 -6.10 13.01 9.12
C ASP A 160 -5.98 13.04 7.59
N ILE A 161 -4.84 12.60 7.04
CA ILE A 161 -4.58 12.63 5.59
C ILE A 161 -5.48 11.61 4.88
N THR A 162 -5.51 10.39 5.41
CA THR A 162 -6.06 9.21 4.73
C THR A 162 -7.51 8.92 5.09
N THR A 163 -8.01 9.50 6.17
CA THR A 163 -9.30 9.21 6.81
C THR A 163 -9.47 7.76 7.29
N ILE A 164 -8.38 6.98 7.32
CA ILE A 164 -8.35 5.61 7.81
C ILE A 164 -8.28 5.66 9.34
N PRO A 165 -9.21 5.01 10.07
CA PRO A 165 -9.20 4.99 11.53
C PRO A 165 -7.87 4.46 12.09
N ARG A 166 -7.45 5.00 13.22
CA ARG A 166 -6.22 4.56 13.91
C ARG A 166 -6.25 3.07 14.27
N GLU A 167 -7.43 2.53 14.53
CA GLU A 167 -7.68 1.13 14.84
C GLU A 167 -7.25 0.23 13.67
N ALA A 168 -7.55 0.64 12.43
CA ALA A 168 -7.09 -0.04 11.22
C ALA A 168 -5.59 0.22 10.94
N LEU A 169 -5.12 1.47 11.07
CA LEU A 169 -3.72 1.83 10.80
C LEU A 169 -2.73 1.09 11.73
N LEU A 170 -3.08 0.95 12.99
CA LEU A 170 -2.26 0.30 14.03
C LEU A 170 -2.60 -1.18 14.19
N ARG A 171 -3.50 -1.73 13.36
CA ARG A 171 -3.93 -3.14 13.40
C ARG A 171 -4.45 -3.57 14.79
N LEU A 172 -5.17 -2.68 15.46
CA LEU A 172 -5.81 -2.95 16.75
C LEU A 172 -7.09 -3.79 16.59
N GLU A 173 -7.76 -3.63 15.44
CA GLU A 173 -8.93 -4.41 15.04
C GLU A 173 -8.68 -5.06 13.68
N PRO A 174 -9.22 -6.27 13.44
CA PRO A 174 -9.12 -6.90 12.14
C PRO A 174 -9.98 -6.14 11.11
N LEU A 175 -9.61 -6.24 9.83
CA LEU A 175 -10.21 -5.41 8.78
C LEU A 175 -11.69 -5.72 8.51
N ASP A 176 -12.17 -6.89 8.90
CA ASP A 176 -13.56 -7.34 8.77
C ASP A 176 -14.52 -6.69 9.77
N GLU A 177 -14.01 -6.07 10.85
CA GLU A 177 -14.83 -5.24 11.76
C GLU A 177 -15.20 -3.88 11.12
N PHE A 178 -14.49 -3.47 10.07
CA PHE A 178 -14.83 -2.28 9.28
C PHE A 178 -15.75 -2.65 8.14
N SER A 179 -16.81 -1.84 7.97
CA SER A 179 -17.78 -2.05 6.90
C SER A 179 -17.12 -2.01 5.53
N VAL A 180 -17.75 -2.67 4.55
CA VAL A 180 -17.31 -2.64 3.16
C VAL A 180 -17.21 -1.20 2.66
N ALA A 181 -18.20 -0.35 2.99
CA ALA A 181 -18.18 1.06 2.62
C ALA A 181 -16.99 1.83 3.21
N GLU A 182 -16.65 1.59 4.49
CA GLU A 182 -15.49 2.22 5.12
C GLU A 182 -14.20 1.80 4.42
N ARG A 183 -14.00 0.51 4.21
CA ARG A 183 -12.80 -0.01 3.52
C ARG A 183 -12.67 0.52 2.09
N LEU A 184 -13.77 0.61 1.35
CA LEU A 184 -13.82 1.24 0.03
C LEU A 184 -13.49 2.73 0.11
N SER A 185 -13.98 3.44 1.13
CA SER A 185 -13.72 4.88 1.30
C SER A 185 -12.23 5.22 1.45
N TRP A 186 -11.42 4.30 2.01
CA TRP A 186 -9.96 4.48 2.15
C TRP A 186 -9.22 4.60 0.81
N ALA A 187 -9.86 4.13 -0.26
CA ALA A 187 -9.37 4.20 -1.63
C ALA A 187 -9.90 5.42 -2.43
N ALA A 188 -10.89 6.14 -1.91
CA ALA A 188 -11.66 7.14 -2.66
C ALA A 188 -10.81 8.29 -3.23
N ARG A 189 -9.75 8.69 -2.52
CA ARG A 189 -8.83 9.78 -2.92
C ARG A 189 -7.55 9.27 -3.59
N ARG A 190 -7.49 7.98 -3.90
CA ARG A 190 -6.31 7.34 -4.49
C ARG A 190 -6.48 7.16 -5.99
N GLU A 191 -5.38 7.28 -6.71
CA GLU A 191 -5.25 7.27 -8.15
C GLU A 191 -4.35 6.12 -8.59
N THR A 192 -4.70 5.49 -9.71
CA THR A 192 -3.93 4.40 -10.30
C THR A 192 -3.59 4.71 -11.75
N THR A 193 -2.43 4.23 -12.21
CA THR A 193 -2.01 4.42 -13.60
C THR A 193 -2.79 3.50 -14.54
N ARG A 194 -2.99 2.24 -14.15
CA ARG A 194 -3.88 1.31 -14.84
C ARG A 194 -5.24 1.33 -14.20
N VAL A 195 -6.29 1.24 -15.01
CA VAL A 195 -7.68 1.27 -14.52
C VAL A 195 -7.98 0.02 -13.68
N GLU A 196 -7.41 -1.13 -14.03
CA GLU A 196 -7.61 -2.39 -13.31
C GLU A 196 -7.01 -2.36 -11.90
N ASP A 197 -5.95 -1.57 -11.69
CA ASP A 197 -5.31 -1.43 -10.38
C ASP A 197 -6.23 -0.78 -9.34
N ARG A 198 -7.31 -0.09 -9.77
CA ARG A 198 -8.37 0.38 -8.86
C ARG A 198 -8.99 -0.78 -8.09
N ALA A 199 -9.06 -1.96 -8.71
CA ALA A 199 -9.56 -3.18 -8.10
C ALA A 199 -8.42 -3.98 -7.46
N TYR A 200 -7.31 -4.19 -8.19
CA TYR A 200 -6.25 -5.09 -7.73
C TYR A 200 -5.52 -4.61 -6.48
N SER A 201 -5.40 -3.28 -6.29
CA SER A 201 -4.82 -2.72 -5.07
C SER A 201 -5.67 -2.91 -3.80
N LEU A 202 -6.92 -3.38 -3.95
CA LEU A 202 -7.86 -3.61 -2.86
C LEU A 202 -8.00 -5.07 -2.48
N LEU A 203 -7.42 -6.00 -3.25
CA LEU A 203 -7.61 -7.44 -3.03
C LEU A 203 -7.27 -7.86 -1.60
N GLY A 204 -6.10 -7.44 -1.09
CA GLY A 204 -5.71 -7.75 0.28
C GLY A 204 -6.53 -7.06 1.36
N ILE A 205 -7.13 -5.89 1.08
CA ILE A 205 -8.01 -5.18 2.03
C ILE A 205 -9.31 -5.95 2.27
N PHE A 206 -9.76 -6.69 1.25
CA PHE A 206 -10.96 -7.53 1.29
C PHE A 206 -10.66 -9.02 1.47
N ASP A 207 -9.38 -9.40 1.63
CA ASP A 207 -8.93 -10.79 1.68
C ASP A 207 -9.36 -11.62 0.44
N ILE A 208 -9.45 -11.00 -0.73
CA ILE A 208 -9.95 -11.60 -1.98
C ILE A 208 -8.79 -12.01 -2.89
N ASN A 209 -8.94 -13.17 -3.54
CA ASN A 209 -8.07 -13.58 -4.62
C ASN A 209 -8.87 -13.67 -5.92
N VAL A 210 -8.42 -13.01 -6.97
CA VAL A 210 -9.00 -13.09 -8.32
C VAL A 210 -7.91 -13.19 -9.38
N PRO A 211 -8.18 -13.84 -10.52
CA PRO A 211 -7.30 -13.77 -11.69
C PRO A 211 -7.11 -12.32 -12.14
N THR A 212 -5.85 -11.87 -12.22
CA THR A 212 -5.48 -10.54 -12.69
C THR A 212 -5.38 -10.52 -14.22
N LEU A 213 -6.30 -9.83 -14.88
CA LEU A 213 -6.37 -9.70 -16.34
C LEU A 213 -6.18 -8.23 -16.73
N TYR A 214 -4.94 -7.84 -17.02
CA TYR A 214 -4.69 -6.49 -17.56
C TYR A 214 -5.22 -6.38 -19.00
N GLY A 215 -6.00 -5.34 -19.27
CA GLY A 215 -6.74 -5.15 -20.52
C GLY A 215 -8.26 -5.35 -20.36
N GLU A 216 -8.74 -5.79 -19.19
CA GLU A 216 -10.18 -5.94 -18.95
C GLU A 216 -10.89 -4.63 -18.58
N GLY A 217 -10.13 -3.57 -18.29
CA GLY A 217 -10.68 -2.25 -18.00
C GLY A 217 -11.48 -2.21 -16.70
N GLU A 218 -12.58 -1.45 -16.70
CA GLU A 218 -13.52 -1.34 -15.57
C GLU A 218 -14.25 -2.65 -15.22
N ARG A 219 -14.01 -3.76 -15.96
CA ARG A 219 -14.50 -5.08 -15.54
C ARG A 219 -13.81 -5.57 -14.26
N ALA A 220 -12.55 -5.16 -14.02
CA ALA A 220 -11.80 -5.58 -12.84
C ALA A 220 -12.50 -5.13 -11.54
N ILE A 221 -13.00 -3.89 -11.48
CA ILE A 221 -13.70 -3.39 -10.28
C ILE A 221 -15.06 -4.07 -10.08
N ARG A 222 -15.77 -4.38 -11.16
CA ARG A 222 -17.03 -5.14 -11.08
C ARG A 222 -16.80 -6.54 -10.51
N ARG A 223 -15.77 -7.25 -10.97
CA ARG A 223 -15.40 -8.57 -10.45
C ARG A 223 -15.04 -8.52 -8.97
N LEU A 224 -14.31 -7.48 -8.54
CA LEU A 224 -14.04 -7.28 -7.11
C LEU A 224 -15.34 -7.09 -6.32
N GLN A 225 -16.26 -6.25 -6.80
CA GLN A 225 -17.54 -6.01 -6.13
C GLN A 225 -18.40 -7.28 -6.04
N GLU A 226 -18.46 -8.06 -7.13
CA GLU A 226 -19.13 -9.37 -7.14
C GLU A 226 -18.57 -10.29 -6.04
N GLU A 227 -17.25 -10.42 -5.94
CA GLU A 227 -16.61 -11.23 -4.90
C GLU A 227 -16.87 -10.69 -3.48
N ILE A 228 -16.90 -9.37 -3.28
CA ILE A 228 -17.23 -8.75 -1.99
C ILE A 228 -18.67 -9.12 -1.58
N VAL A 229 -19.64 -8.98 -2.49
CA VAL A 229 -21.05 -9.32 -2.23
C VAL A 229 -21.20 -10.80 -1.83
N TRP A 230 -20.48 -11.69 -2.51
CA TRP A 230 -20.54 -13.12 -2.22
C TRP A 230 -19.98 -13.50 -0.85
N ARG A 231 -18.95 -12.78 -0.38
CA ARG A 231 -18.26 -13.09 0.89
C ARG A 231 -18.85 -12.37 2.10
N ALA A 232 -19.36 -11.16 1.91
CA ALA A 232 -19.91 -10.34 2.98
C ALA A 232 -21.30 -9.83 2.56
N PRO A 233 -22.39 -10.26 3.22
CA PRO A 233 -23.73 -9.72 3.00
C PRO A 233 -23.89 -8.34 3.67
N ASP A 234 -22.87 -7.49 3.58
CA ASP A 234 -22.85 -6.15 4.14
C ASP A 234 -23.57 -5.18 3.18
N GLN A 235 -24.72 -4.68 3.62
CA GLN A 235 -25.54 -3.75 2.85
C GLN A 235 -24.89 -2.37 2.66
N SER A 236 -23.84 -2.04 3.43
CA SER A 236 -23.11 -0.78 3.29
C SER A 236 -22.50 -0.60 1.90
N LEU A 237 -22.23 -1.70 1.19
CA LEU A 237 -21.78 -1.68 -0.21
C LEU A 237 -22.73 -0.89 -1.13
N PHE A 238 -24.02 -0.85 -0.82
CA PHE A 238 -25.02 -0.10 -1.60
C PHE A 238 -25.28 1.31 -1.06
N ALA A 239 -24.65 1.69 0.06
CA ALA A 239 -24.89 2.92 0.78
C ALA A 239 -24.04 4.08 0.22
N TRP A 240 -24.20 4.35 -1.08
CA TRP A 240 -23.49 5.42 -1.79
C TRP A 240 -24.13 6.79 -1.50
N GLY A 241 -23.31 7.79 -1.15
CA GLY A 241 -23.76 9.17 -0.87
C GLY A 241 -23.79 9.54 0.62
N HIS A 242 -24.55 10.60 0.98
CA HIS A 242 -24.72 11.01 2.37
C HIS A 242 -25.73 10.09 3.07
N VAL A 243 -25.22 9.06 3.74
CA VAL A 243 -26.03 8.22 4.62
C VAL A 243 -26.13 8.92 5.96
N TYR A 244 -27.29 9.51 6.26
CA TYR A 244 -27.60 9.97 7.61
C TYR A 244 -27.86 8.76 8.49
N VAL A 245 -26.84 8.32 9.23
CA VAL A 245 -27.04 7.38 10.33
C VAL A 245 -27.70 8.17 11.45
N ALA A 246 -29.01 7.99 11.62
CA ALA A 246 -29.71 8.48 12.80
C ALA A 246 -29.25 7.65 14.02
N LEU A 247 -28.15 8.06 14.64
CA LEU A 247 -27.68 7.47 15.90
C LEU A 247 -28.57 7.98 17.05
N ASP A 248 -28.98 7.03 17.90
CA ASP A 248 -29.80 7.27 19.09
C ASP A 248 -29.11 8.28 20.03
N THR A 249 -29.87 9.30 20.44
CA THR A 249 -29.37 10.63 20.85
C THR A 249 -28.92 10.71 22.31
N ARG A 250 -28.29 9.66 22.87
CA ARG A 250 -27.89 9.69 24.30
C ARG A 250 -26.45 9.37 24.65
N LYS A 251 -25.55 9.04 23.71
CA LYS A 251 -24.16 8.72 24.08
C LYS A 251 -22.99 9.38 23.33
N ASP A 252 -23.15 9.94 22.14
CA ASP A 252 -21.99 10.52 21.45
C ASP A 252 -22.25 11.93 20.90
N LEU A 253 -21.88 12.93 21.70
CA LEU A 253 -21.84 14.34 21.27
C LEU A 253 -20.52 14.72 20.58
N ALA A 254 -19.57 13.78 20.40
CA ALA A 254 -18.24 14.07 19.85
C ALA A 254 -17.95 13.51 18.44
N GLN A 255 -18.76 12.62 17.89
CA GLN A 255 -18.48 11.99 16.59
C GLN A 255 -19.62 12.22 15.59
N ARG A 256 -19.64 13.40 14.97
CA ARG A 256 -20.34 13.63 13.70
C ARG A 256 -19.33 13.49 12.56
N ARG A 257 -19.07 12.26 12.09
CA ARG A 257 -18.37 12.05 10.81
C ARG A 257 -19.41 11.59 9.79
N SER A 258 -19.69 12.42 8.80
CA SER A 258 -20.41 12.00 7.59
C SER A 258 -19.53 11.05 6.80
N LEU A 259 -19.95 9.80 6.62
CA LEU A 259 -19.33 8.90 5.66
C LEU A 259 -19.58 9.45 4.25
N GLN A 260 -18.53 9.99 3.62
CA GLN A 260 -18.51 10.15 2.16
C GLN A 260 -17.85 8.91 1.58
N ALA A 261 -18.64 7.88 1.28
CA ALA A 261 -18.24 6.82 0.36
C ALA A 261 -18.32 7.38 -1.07
N ALA A 262 -17.48 8.37 -1.37
CA ALA A 262 -17.38 8.96 -2.71
C ALA A 262 -16.15 8.39 -3.41
N ILE A 263 -16.13 7.08 -3.63
CA ILE A 263 -15.43 6.66 -4.85
C ILE A 263 -16.33 7.12 -5.98
N LYS A 264 -15.83 7.97 -6.89
CA LYS A 264 -16.37 8.07 -8.25
C LYS A 264 -16.18 6.71 -8.94
N ILE A 265 -16.95 5.70 -8.52
CA ILE A 265 -17.22 4.53 -9.32
C ILE A 265 -18.54 4.91 -9.97
N ASP A 266 -18.47 5.46 -11.18
CA ASP A 266 -19.65 5.59 -12.03
C ASP A 266 -20.17 4.16 -12.28
N ILE A 267 -21.00 3.67 -11.38
CA ILE A 267 -21.88 2.54 -11.65
C ILE A 267 -23.00 3.14 -12.48
N VAL A 268 -22.86 2.97 -13.80
CA VAL A 268 -24.00 2.96 -14.70
C VAL A 268 -24.95 1.86 -14.19
N CYS A 269 -26.01 2.27 -13.50
CA CYS A 269 -27.33 1.72 -13.77
C CYS A 269 -27.94 2.54 -14.91
#